data_AF-A0A1E1WH29-F1
#
_entry.id   AF-A0A1E1WH29-F1
#
_cell.length_a   1.000
_cell.length_b   1.000
_cell.length_c   1.000
_cell.angle_alpha   90.00
_cell.angle_beta   90.00
_cell.angle_gamma   90.00
#
_symmetry.space_group_name_H-M   'P 1'
#
loop_
_entity.id
_entity.type
_entity.pdbx_description
1 polymer ?
#
loop_
_entity_poly.entity_id
_entity_poly.type
_entity_poly.pdbx_seq_one_letter_code
_entity_poly.pdbx_strand_id
1 'polypeptide(L)'
;MPLLKRKAFQKSTASEYLRDDDEVFHCEITDEIFKDYEEYCERIILVNSMVWTCEMTGKNNLTYAEALESEKAARKSLKDFPMELRIPILYLAAKTKRSSFAEMSEDVFNYVRERYFVGETVE
;
A
#
# COMPACT_ATOMS: atom_id res chain seq x y z
N MET A 1 -3.08 -2.92 -3.23
CA MET A 1 -2.89 -2.49 -4.64
C MET A 1 -3.03 -0.98 -4.62
N PRO A 2 -2.13 -0.22 -5.27
CA PRO A 2 -2.15 1.23 -5.21
C PRO A 2 -3.52 1.81 -5.55
N LEU A 3 -3.94 2.80 -4.77
CA LEU A 3 -5.21 3.49 -4.98
C LEU A 3 -5.01 4.66 -5.93
N LEU A 4 -5.84 4.73 -6.97
CA LEU A 4 -5.89 5.88 -7.87
C LEU A 4 -6.90 6.89 -7.30
N LYS A 5 -6.44 8.08 -6.91
CA LYS A 5 -7.31 9.10 -6.28
C LYS A 5 -8.17 8.53 -5.14
N ARG A 6 -7.56 7.66 -4.31
CA ARG A 6 -8.19 6.96 -3.17
C ARG A 6 -9.28 5.94 -3.52
N LYS A 7 -9.36 5.51 -4.79
CA LYS A 7 -10.22 4.40 -5.23
C LYS A 7 -9.37 3.23 -5.68
N ALA A 8 -9.90 2.01 -5.55
CA ALA A 8 -9.24 0.82 -6.06
C ALA A 8 -9.01 0.98 -7.56
N PHE A 9 -7.76 0.81 -7.98
CA PHE A 9 -7.40 0.86 -9.40
C PHE A 9 -7.82 -0.44 -10.08
N GLN A 10 -8.56 -0.32 -11.18
CA GLN A 10 -8.93 -1.44 -12.02
C GLN A 10 -8.01 -1.43 -13.24
N LYS A 11 -7.27 -2.53 -13.40
CA LYS A 11 -6.52 -2.78 -14.62
C LYS A 11 -7.50 -2.98 -15.77
N SER A 12 -7.08 -2.59 -16.97
CA SER A 12 -7.76 -2.98 -18.20
C SER A 12 -7.72 -4.49 -18.28
N THR A 13 -8.88 -5.12 -18.34
CA THR A 13 -8.94 -6.51 -18.77
C THR A 13 -8.59 -6.51 -20.25
N ALA A 14 -7.58 -7.28 -20.66
CA ALA A 14 -7.32 -7.52 -22.07
C ALA A 14 -8.61 -8.10 -22.68
N SER A 15 -9.42 -7.23 -23.28
CA SER A 15 -10.80 -7.54 -23.68
C SER A 15 -10.84 -8.35 -24.98
N GLU A 16 -9.67 -8.61 -25.57
CA GLU A 16 -9.59 -9.15 -26.91
C GLU A 16 -8.72 -10.40 -26.94
N TYR A 17 -9.18 -11.37 -27.73
CA TYR A 17 -8.36 -12.48 -28.16
C TYR A 17 -7.11 -11.91 -28.86
N LEU A 18 -5.96 -12.04 -28.21
CA LEU A 18 -4.65 -11.77 -28.79
C LEU A 18 -4.24 -13.01 -29.59
N ARG A 19 -3.74 -12.79 -30.81
CA ARG A 19 -3.06 -13.83 -31.59
C ARG A 19 -1.56 -13.72 -31.34
N ASP A 20 -0.84 -14.83 -31.50
CA ASP A 20 0.62 -14.88 -31.27
C ASP A 20 1.41 -13.90 -32.16
N ASP A 21 0.85 -13.54 -33.32
CA ASP A 21 1.47 -12.62 -34.29
C ASP A 21 0.98 -11.16 -34.15
N ASP A 22 0.10 -10.84 -33.18
CA ASP A 22 -0.40 -9.47 -33.00
C ASP A 22 0.71 -8.56 -32.43
N GLU A 23 0.96 -7.43 -33.11
CA GLU A 23 1.82 -6.37 -32.57
C GLU A 23 1.07 -5.59 -31.47
N VAL A 24 1.68 -5.49 -30.30
CA VAL A 24 1.07 -4.89 -29.10
C VAL A 24 2.04 -4.02 -28.32
N PHE A 25 1.50 -3.12 -27.52
CA PHE A 25 2.24 -2.31 -26.55
C PHE A 25 2.09 -2.91 -25.16
N HIS A 26 3.21 -3.19 -24.48
CA HIS A 26 3.23 -3.73 -23.13
C HIS A 26 3.65 -2.66 -22.12
N CYS A 27 2.83 -2.46 -21.09
CA CYS A 27 3.17 -1.63 -19.94
C CYS A 27 3.79 -2.52 -18.86
N GLU A 28 5.13 -2.52 -18.77
CA GLU A 28 5.87 -3.33 -17.80
C GLU A 28 5.51 -3.05 -16.33
N ILE A 29 5.11 -1.80 -16.02
CA ILE A 29 4.82 -1.35 -14.64
C ILE A 29 3.55 -2.00 -14.10
N THR A 30 2.49 -2.03 -14.90
CA THR A 30 1.19 -2.60 -14.50
C THR A 30 0.97 -4.00 -15.06
N ASP A 31 1.88 -4.49 -15.90
CA ASP A 31 1.80 -5.76 -16.61
C ASP A 31 0.51 -5.87 -17.43
N GLU A 32 0.28 -4.85 -18.27
CA GLU A 32 -0.90 -4.74 -19.12
C GLU A 32 -0.51 -4.62 -20.59
N ILE A 33 -1.36 -5.15 -21.46
CA ILE A 33 -1.14 -5.18 -22.91
C ILE A 33 -2.23 -4.34 -23.58
N PHE A 34 -1.82 -3.52 -24.54
CA PHE A 34 -2.68 -2.61 -25.30
C PHE A 34 -2.42 -2.80 -26.80
N LYS A 35 -3.47 -2.75 -27.62
CA LYS A 35 -3.34 -2.68 -29.09
C LYS A 35 -3.28 -1.25 -29.59
N ASP A 36 -4.03 -0.38 -28.92
CA ASP A 36 -4.07 1.03 -29.25
C ASP A 36 -2.93 1.80 -28.56
N TYR A 37 -2.26 2.64 -29.34
CA TYR A 37 -1.13 3.42 -28.86
C TYR A 37 -1.56 4.56 -27.92
N GLU A 38 -2.74 5.14 -28.14
CA GLU A 38 -3.26 6.23 -27.31
C GLU A 38 -3.61 5.69 -25.92
N GLU A 39 -4.31 4.56 -25.83
CA GLU A 39 -4.58 3.87 -24.56
C GLU A 39 -3.30 3.51 -23.78
N TYR A 40 -2.29 3.00 -24.49
CA TYR A 40 -0.98 2.71 -23.91
C TYR A 40 -0.31 3.99 -23.38
N CYS A 41 -0.30 5.06 -24.16
CA CYS A 41 0.30 6.33 -23.74
C CYS A 41 -0.40 6.92 -22.52
N GLU A 42 -1.73 6.91 -22.51
CA GLU A 42 -2.53 7.33 -21.34
C GLU A 42 -2.17 6.50 -20.11
N ARG A 43 -1.97 5.19 -20.27
CA ARG A 43 -1.53 4.31 -19.17
C ARG A 43 -0.17 4.72 -18.63
N ILE A 44 0.80 4.93 -19.51
CA ILE A 44 2.16 5.31 -19.14
C ILE A 44 2.17 6.66 -18.41
N ILE A 45 1.40 7.64 -18.89
CA ILE A 45 1.26 8.94 -18.23
C ILE A 45 0.64 8.76 -16.83
N LEU A 46 -0.42 7.95 -16.73
CA LEU A 46 -1.13 7.72 -15.47
C LEU A 46 -0.24 7.07 -14.40
N VAL A 47 0.51 6.02 -14.75
CA VAL A 47 1.34 5.29 -13.77
C VAL A 47 2.54 6.10 -13.29
N ASN A 48 3.04 7.01 -14.13
CA ASN A 48 4.13 7.94 -13.80
C ASN A 48 3.65 9.24 -13.14
N SER A 49 2.34 9.50 -13.11
CA SER A 49 1.78 10.67 -12.44
C SER A 49 1.74 10.49 -10.92
N MET A 50 2.01 11.55 -10.15
CA MET A 50 1.96 11.55 -8.68
C MET A 50 0.52 11.63 -8.13
N VAL A 51 -0.36 10.73 -8.55
CA VAL A 51 -1.79 10.69 -8.19
C VAL A 51 -2.17 9.44 -7.40
N TRP A 52 -1.18 8.62 -7.05
CA TRP A 52 -1.39 7.34 -6.37
C TRP A 52 -1.26 7.48 -4.87
N THR A 53 -1.92 6.56 -4.17
CA THR A 53 -1.88 6.43 -2.72
C THR A 53 -1.61 4.97 -2.36
N CYS A 54 -0.67 4.75 -1.44
CA CYS A 54 -0.42 3.43 -0.87
C CYS A 54 -1.62 3.01 -0.01
N GLU A 55 -2.24 1.87 -0.33
CA GLU A 55 -3.41 1.38 0.40
C GLU A 55 -3.06 1.03 1.86
N MET A 56 -1.87 0.48 2.08
CA MET A 56 -1.43 -0.01 3.39
C MET A 56 -1.03 1.11 4.36
N THR A 57 -0.39 2.17 3.86
CA THR A 57 0.17 3.24 4.71
C THR A 57 -0.60 4.56 4.62
N GLY A 58 -1.45 4.73 3.61
CA GLY A 58 -2.15 5.98 3.32
C GLY A 58 -1.26 7.09 2.74
N LYS A 59 0.04 6.84 2.51
CA LYS A 59 0.94 7.81 1.85
C LYS A 59 0.41 8.15 0.45
N ASN A 60 0.28 9.43 0.16
CA ASN A 60 -0.28 9.97 -1.08
C ASN A 60 0.80 10.66 -1.92
N ASN A 61 0.40 11.19 -3.08
CA ASN A 61 1.27 11.86 -4.06
C ASN A 61 2.44 10.97 -4.51
N LEU A 62 2.17 9.68 -4.68
CA LEU A 62 3.12 8.71 -5.18
C LEU A 62 2.85 8.42 -6.66
N THR A 63 3.86 7.95 -7.36
CA THR A 63 3.70 7.18 -8.61
C THR A 63 3.21 5.77 -8.30
N TYR A 64 2.79 5.02 -9.33
CA TYR A 64 2.34 3.64 -9.14
C TYR A 64 3.43 2.75 -8.55
N ALA A 65 4.66 2.86 -9.06
CA ALA A 65 5.81 2.06 -8.62
C ALA A 65 6.18 2.35 -7.15
N GLU A 66 6.23 3.63 -6.77
CA GLU A 66 6.51 4.04 -5.38
C GLU A 66 5.41 3.56 -4.43
N ALA A 67 4.15 3.61 -4.85
CA ALA A 67 3.04 3.08 -4.05
C ALA A 67 3.17 1.55 -3.84
N LEU A 68 3.55 0.79 -4.88
CA LEU A 68 3.82 -0.65 -4.77
C LEU A 68 4.98 -0.95 -3.83
N GLU A 69 6.08 -0.20 -3.94
CA GLU A 69 7.23 -0.35 -3.05
C GLU A 69 6.85 -0.05 -1.60
N SER A 70 6.08 1.03 -1.38
CA SER A 70 5.57 1.37 -0.06
C SER A 70 4.67 0.27 0.53
N GLU A 71 3.79 -0.35 -0.27
CA GLU A 71 2.98 -1.48 0.17
C GLU A 71 3.83 -2.70 0.52
N LYS A 72 4.85 -3.00 -0.28
CA LYS A 72 5.79 -4.11 -0.05
C LYS A 72 6.57 -3.90 1.24
N ALA A 73 7.09 -2.70 1.46
CA ALA A 73 7.80 -2.34 2.69
C ALA A 73 6.88 -2.44 3.92
N ALA A 74 5.67 -1.88 3.85
CA ALA A 74 4.69 -1.96 4.93
C ALA A 74 4.31 -3.41 5.29
N ARG A 75 4.15 -4.26 4.27
CA ARG A 75 3.86 -5.69 4.47
C ARG A 75 5.02 -6.43 5.13
N LYS A 76 6.26 -6.07 4.81
CA LYS A 76 7.45 -6.61 5.47
C LYS A 76 7.48 -6.18 6.95
N SER A 77 7.34 -4.89 7.23
CA SER A 77 7.29 -4.38 8.60
C SER A 77 6.18 -5.02 9.45
N LEU A 78 5.02 -5.29 8.85
CA LEU A 78 3.92 -5.96 9.56
C LEU A 78 4.22 -7.44 9.86
N LYS A 79 4.97 -8.12 9.00
CA LYS A 79 5.43 -9.50 9.25
C LYS A 79 6.46 -9.53 10.38
N ASP A 80 7.36 -8.56 10.40
CA ASP A 80 8.42 -8.44 11.40
C ASP A 80 7.88 -7.92 12.75
N PHE A 81 6.62 -7.49 12.82
CA PHE A 81 6.02 -6.96 14.04
C PHE A 81 5.81 -8.04 15.11
N PRO A 82 6.37 -7.86 16.34
CA PRO A 82 6.32 -8.84 17.42
C PRO A 82 4.89 -9.28 17.74
N MET A 83 4.68 -10.59 17.89
CA MET A 83 3.35 -11.14 18.13
C MET A 83 2.84 -10.80 19.55
N GLU A 84 3.77 -10.70 20.48
CA GLU A 84 3.58 -10.41 21.90
C GLU A 84 3.01 -9.01 22.12
N LEU A 85 3.35 -8.07 21.23
CA LEU A 85 2.91 -6.68 21.32
C LEU A 85 1.54 -6.42 20.66
N ARG A 86 1.05 -7.32 19.79
CA ARG A 86 -0.21 -7.11 19.04
C ARG A 86 -1.41 -6.96 19.98
N ILE A 87 -1.62 -7.92 20.87
CA ILE A 87 -2.78 -7.92 21.78
C ILE A 87 -2.70 -6.72 22.74
N PRO A 88 -1.57 -6.46 23.44
CA PRO A 88 -1.48 -5.32 24.34
C PRO A 88 -1.67 -3.96 23.65
N ILE A 89 -1.06 -3.74 22.48
CA ILE A 89 -1.21 -2.47 21.74
C ILE A 89 -2.66 -2.25 21.31
N LEU A 90 -3.33 -3.29 20.78
CA LEU A 90 -4.74 -3.19 20.39
C LEU A 90 -5.65 -2.94 21.60
N TYR A 91 -5.35 -3.58 22.74
CA TYR A 91 -6.09 -3.36 23.97
C TYR A 91 -5.93 -1.91 24.47
N LEU A 92 -4.70 -1.39 24.50
CA LEU A 92 -4.43 0.00 24.90
C LEU A 92 -5.12 0.99 23.97
N ALA A 93 -5.00 0.80 22.65
CA ALA A 93 -5.66 1.63 21.66
C ALA A 93 -7.18 1.70 21.88
N ALA A 94 -7.83 0.59 22.23
CA ALA A 94 -9.26 0.53 22.51
C ALA A 94 -9.68 1.22 23.83
N LYS A 95 -8.74 1.47 24.75
CA LYS A 95 -8.99 2.17 26.02
C LYS A 95 -8.74 3.68 25.92
N THR A 96 -7.99 4.11 24.93
CA THR A 96 -7.73 5.52 24.66
C THR A 96 -9.01 6.23 24.23
N LYS A 97 -9.26 7.44 24.77
CA LYS A 97 -10.48 8.24 24.50
C LYS A 97 -10.26 9.35 23.45
N ARG A 98 -9.28 9.18 22.57
CA ARG A 98 -8.93 10.17 21.54
C ARG A 98 -9.87 10.04 20.34
N SER A 99 -10.23 11.17 19.75
CA SER A 99 -10.99 11.23 18.50
C SER A 99 -10.10 11.11 17.26
N SER A 100 -8.84 11.57 17.36
CA SER A 100 -7.84 11.47 16.30
C SER A 100 -7.03 10.18 16.42
N PHE A 101 -6.90 9.45 15.30
CA PHE A 101 -6.05 8.27 15.22
C PHE A 101 -4.57 8.60 15.52
N ALA A 102 -4.08 9.75 15.02
CA ALA A 102 -2.70 10.17 15.21
C ALA A 102 -2.39 10.42 16.70
N GLU A 103 -3.28 11.12 17.41
CA GLU A 103 -3.13 11.34 18.85
C GLU A 103 -3.20 10.03 19.63
N MET A 104 -4.14 9.14 19.27
CA MET A 104 -4.26 7.83 19.89
C MET A 104 -2.97 7.01 19.71
N SER A 105 -2.43 6.99 18.49
CA SER A 105 -1.20 6.25 18.17
C SER A 105 0.00 6.76 18.96
N GLU A 106 0.08 8.07 19.17
CA GLU A 106 1.16 8.69 19.91
C GLU A 106 1.07 8.40 21.41
N ASP A 107 -0.14 8.45 21.99
CA ASP A 107 -0.39 8.06 23.38
C ASP A 107 0.02 6.59 23.61
N VAL A 108 -0.41 5.68 22.73
CA VAL A 108 -0.09 4.24 22.84
C VAL A 108 1.41 4.02 22.69
N PHE A 109 2.06 4.65 21.71
CA PHE A 109 3.50 4.53 21.51
C PHE A 109 4.30 4.99 22.73
N ASN A 110 3.99 6.18 23.26
CA ASN A 110 4.67 6.70 24.45
C ASN A 110 4.47 5.82 25.68
N TYR A 111 3.29 5.20 25.83
CA TYR A 111 3.02 4.28 26.92
C TYR A 111 3.80 2.95 26.79
N VAL A 112 3.82 2.38 25.58
CA VAL A 112 4.41 1.06 25.29
C VAL A 112 5.93 1.10 25.31
N ARG A 113 6.56 2.17 24.80
CA ARG A 113 8.03 2.29 24.69
C ARG A 113 8.76 2.17 26.03
N GLU A 114 8.10 2.49 27.14
CA GLU A 114 8.70 2.47 28.49
C GLU A 114 8.38 1.19 29.28
N ARG A 115 7.76 0.18 28.64
CA ARG A 115 7.23 -1.01 29.31
C ARG A 115 7.54 -2.27 28.51
N TYR A 116 7.81 -3.35 29.23
CA TYR A 116 7.93 -4.69 28.65
C TYR A 116 6.63 -5.47 28.81
N PHE A 117 6.33 -6.32 27.82
CA PHE A 117 5.16 -7.18 27.81
C PHE A 117 5.57 -8.65 28.00
N VAL A 118 4.63 -9.46 28.48
CA VAL A 118 4.88 -10.89 28.72
C VAL A 118 5.26 -11.57 27.41
N GLY A 119 6.40 -12.24 27.40
CA GLY A 119 6.94 -12.95 26.23
C GLY A 119 7.84 -12.10 25.34
N GLU A 120 7.94 -10.79 25.58
CA GLU A 120 8.83 -9.91 24.81
C GLU A 120 10.30 -10.31 25.01
N THR A 121 11.05 -10.38 23.91
CA THR A 121 12.48 -10.64 23.97
C THR A 121 13.20 -9.35 24.30
N VAL A 122 13.93 -9.32 25.42
CA VAL A 122 14.74 -8.18 25.85
C VAL A 122 16.20 -8.49 25.52
N GLU A 123 16.77 -7.76 24.56
CA GLU A 123 18.22 -7.76 24.27
C GLU A 123 18.90 -6.54 24.88
#